data_AF-E1QHP0-F1
#
_entry.id   AF-E1QHP0-F1
#
_cell.length_a   1.000
_cell.length_b   1.000
_cell.length_c   1.000
_cell.angle_alpha   90.00
_cell.angle_beta   90.00
_cell.angle_gamma   90.00
#
_symmetry.space_group_name_H-M   'P 1'
#
loop_
_entity.id
_entity.type
_entity.pdbx_description
1 polymer ?
#
loop_
_entity_poly.entity_id
_entity_poly.type
_entity_poly.pdbx_seq_one_letter_code
_entity_poly.pdbx_strand_id
1 'polypeptide(L)'
;MSFKIHELREKRAALVAEMRSLTERPEGQGGDLSDGQERRFAEAKAEVAALERQIERQAFLDEADRRAAGVPVAGGDDRLAVECRRVSVLDAIALACDLPGRDVGRIRELQPELAKRAGLPIQGVALPLESMQERRTITTAAPEAGAGGHLIGTDHRPDQFVDLLRDANPLTRLGVRNVQGLVGDVAIPRQIGAATAYWVGEGETITPSDLAFGQIRMSPKIVAAMAGWSRSMVLQATPDIDAIARRDLADRLGRALAMATIKGGGANEPTGVIGTSGLGTVDISGGLTWAKVLEFVEKIELANASAGGWLTTPSMVKALRSAPKEVDGSDVAVSADYLMDGPAALAGYPLVSSNLAPATLGSGGNEHALLFGDWSDVLIGSWGVLDILANPYATGAYEKGLILVRAMLHCDVAIRHAESFVLGRLAVGA
;
A
#
# COMPACT_ATOMS: atom_id res chain seq x y z
N MET A 1 -46.14 -57.03 -15.20
CA MET A 1 -46.11 -56.38 -16.52
C MET A 1 -46.43 -54.91 -16.32
N SER A 2 -45.43 -54.03 -16.44
CA SER A 2 -45.69 -52.58 -16.45
C SER A 2 -46.31 -52.25 -17.81
N PHE A 3 -47.62 -52.02 -17.86
CA PHE A 3 -48.28 -51.56 -19.08
C PHE A 3 -47.89 -50.11 -19.31
N LYS A 4 -47.29 -49.81 -20.46
CA LYS A 4 -46.86 -48.45 -20.80
C LYS A 4 -48.08 -47.55 -20.97
N ILE A 5 -48.02 -46.28 -20.54
CA ILE A 5 -49.16 -45.33 -20.58
C ILE A 5 -49.85 -45.27 -21.96
N HIS A 6 -49.11 -45.45 -23.05
CA HIS A 6 -49.68 -45.46 -24.40
C HIS A 6 -50.69 -46.60 -24.64
N GLU A 7 -50.42 -47.81 -24.13
CA GLU A 7 -51.29 -48.99 -24.28
C GLU A 7 -52.60 -48.82 -23.50
N LEU A 8 -52.55 -48.16 -22.33
CA LEU A 8 -53.75 -47.87 -21.53
C LEU A 8 -54.64 -46.81 -22.21
N ARG A 9 -54.03 -45.81 -22.87
CA ARG A 9 -54.76 -44.78 -23.63
C ARG A 9 -55.40 -45.36 -24.89
N GLU A 10 -54.73 -46.28 -25.56
CA GLU A 10 -55.26 -46.98 -26.75
C GLU A 10 -56.48 -47.84 -26.39
N LYS A 11 -56.41 -48.60 -25.28
CA LYS A 11 -57.55 -49.37 -24.76
C LYS A 11 -58.74 -48.48 -24.37
N ARG A 12 -58.48 -47.33 -23.73
CA ARG A 12 -59.54 -46.34 -23.44
C ARG A 12 -60.18 -45.82 -24.73
N ALA A 13 -59.39 -45.50 -25.75
CA ALA A 13 -59.90 -45.01 -27.02
C ALA A 13 -60.77 -46.05 -27.75
N ALA A 14 -60.37 -47.33 -27.70
CA ALA A 14 -61.15 -48.43 -28.27
C ALA A 14 -62.51 -48.60 -27.56
N LEU A 15 -62.55 -48.59 -26.22
CA LEU A 15 -63.79 -48.70 -25.44
C LEU A 15 -64.70 -47.47 -25.62
N VAL A 16 -64.13 -46.27 -25.76
CA VAL A 16 -64.93 -45.06 -26.06
C VAL A 16 -65.48 -45.10 -27.49
N ALA A 17 -64.74 -45.66 -28.45
CA ALA A 17 -65.25 -45.88 -29.81
C ALA A 17 -66.38 -46.92 -29.83
N GLU A 18 -66.29 -47.97 -29.00
CA GLU A 18 -67.37 -48.96 -28.81
C GLU A 18 -68.61 -48.33 -28.14
N MET A 19 -68.44 -47.51 -27.12
CA MET A 19 -69.55 -46.76 -26.51
C MET A 19 -70.23 -45.82 -27.52
N ARG A 20 -69.45 -45.16 -28.39
CA ARG A 20 -70.00 -44.30 -29.46
C ARG A 20 -70.78 -45.11 -30.49
N SER A 21 -70.25 -46.24 -30.94
CA SER A 21 -70.95 -47.08 -31.92
C SER A 21 -72.26 -47.67 -31.38
N LEU A 22 -72.31 -47.99 -30.08
CA LEU A 22 -73.53 -48.42 -29.40
C LEU A 22 -74.58 -47.31 -29.27
N THR A 23 -74.15 -46.05 -29.16
CA THR A 23 -75.05 -44.88 -29.04
C THR A 23 -75.53 -44.40 -30.41
N GLU A 24 -74.74 -44.58 -31.47
CA GLU A 24 -75.09 -44.19 -32.86
C GLU A 24 -76.01 -45.20 -33.57
N ARG A 25 -76.16 -46.43 -33.03
CA ARG A 25 -77.08 -47.47 -33.54
C ARG A 25 -77.96 -48.06 -32.42
N PRO A 26 -78.87 -47.28 -31.83
CA PRO A 26 -79.79 -47.79 -30.81
C PRO A 26 -80.78 -48.79 -31.43
N GLU A 27 -80.89 -49.99 -30.86
CA GLU A 27 -81.85 -51.02 -31.29
C GLU A 27 -83.18 -50.99 -30.49
N GLY A 28 -83.36 -50.00 -29.61
CA GLY A 28 -84.59 -49.81 -28.81
C GLY A 28 -85.65 -48.94 -29.51
N GLN A 29 -86.89 -49.01 -29.01
CA GLN A 29 -87.98 -48.16 -29.50
C GLN A 29 -87.75 -46.70 -29.05
N GLY A 30 -87.84 -45.76 -29.99
CA GLY A 30 -87.77 -44.31 -29.70
C GLY A 30 -86.38 -43.68 -29.74
N GLY A 31 -85.34 -44.43 -30.13
CA GLY A 31 -83.95 -43.93 -30.12
C GLY A 31 -83.21 -44.16 -28.80
N ASP A 32 -83.82 -44.90 -27.87
CA ASP A 32 -83.21 -45.35 -26.62
C ASP A 32 -82.45 -46.67 -26.82
N LEU A 33 -81.42 -46.91 -26.01
CA LEU A 33 -80.63 -48.14 -26.04
C LEU A 33 -81.47 -49.33 -25.52
N SER A 34 -81.28 -50.53 -26.09
CA SER A 34 -81.96 -51.74 -25.58
C SER A 34 -81.39 -52.16 -24.21
N ASP A 35 -82.16 -52.90 -23.40
CA ASP A 35 -81.72 -53.40 -22.07
C ASP A 35 -80.35 -54.13 -22.11
N GLY A 36 -80.03 -54.78 -23.23
CA GLY A 36 -78.73 -55.43 -23.46
C GLY A 36 -77.61 -54.45 -23.83
N GLN A 37 -77.92 -53.39 -24.57
CA GLN A 37 -76.99 -52.33 -24.92
C GLN A 37 -76.71 -51.41 -23.72
N GLU A 38 -77.69 -51.13 -22.86
CA GLU A 38 -77.50 -50.37 -21.62
C GLU A 38 -76.55 -51.07 -20.64
N ARG A 39 -76.65 -52.40 -20.50
CA ARG A 39 -75.72 -53.19 -19.67
C ARG A 39 -74.29 -53.13 -20.19
N ARG A 40 -74.11 -53.33 -21.50
CA ARG A 40 -72.77 -53.23 -22.13
C ARG A 40 -72.19 -51.82 -22.05
N PHE A 41 -73.03 -50.80 -22.17
CA PHE A 41 -72.60 -49.41 -22.01
C PHE A 41 -72.21 -49.11 -20.55
N ALA A 42 -72.95 -49.63 -19.57
CA ALA A 42 -72.63 -49.49 -18.15
C ALA A 42 -71.31 -50.22 -17.78
N GLU A 43 -71.08 -51.41 -18.33
CA GLU A 43 -69.84 -52.17 -18.17
C GLU A 43 -68.65 -51.42 -18.82
N ALA A 44 -68.78 -51.00 -20.08
CA ALA A 44 -67.74 -50.24 -20.78
C ALA A 44 -67.43 -48.91 -20.07
N LYS A 45 -68.44 -48.22 -19.52
CA LYS A 45 -68.27 -47.00 -18.72
C LYS A 45 -67.50 -47.27 -17.42
N ALA A 46 -67.78 -48.39 -16.74
CA ALA A 46 -67.05 -48.77 -15.53
C ALA A 46 -65.58 -49.10 -15.83
N GLU A 47 -65.30 -49.78 -16.95
CA GLU A 47 -63.94 -50.08 -17.40
C GLU A 47 -63.17 -48.82 -17.83
N VAL A 48 -63.81 -47.89 -18.53
CA VAL A 48 -63.19 -46.60 -18.87
C VAL A 48 -62.84 -45.80 -17.62
N ALA A 49 -63.74 -45.73 -16.63
CA ALA A 49 -63.46 -45.05 -15.37
C ALA A 49 -62.32 -45.72 -14.57
N ALA A 50 -62.16 -47.05 -14.67
CA ALA A 50 -61.05 -47.76 -14.05
C ALA A 50 -59.71 -47.49 -14.77
N LEU A 51 -59.73 -47.47 -16.11
CA LEU A 51 -58.56 -47.14 -16.93
C LEU A 51 -58.12 -45.69 -16.76
N GLU A 52 -59.04 -44.74 -16.65
CA GLU A 52 -58.73 -43.32 -16.37
C GLU A 52 -58.01 -43.16 -15.04
N ARG A 53 -58.48 -43.81 -13.97
CA ARG A 53 -57.78 -43.83 -12.67
C ARG A 53 -56.40 -44.48 -12.75
N GLN A 54 -56.18 -45.45 -13.63
CA GLN A 54 -54.85 -46.03 -13.83
C GLN A 54 -53.94 -45.09 -14.62
N ILE A 55 -54.45 -44.42 -15.65
CA ILE A 55 -53.72 -43.44 -16.46
C ILE A 55 -53.31 -42.24 -15.59
N GLU A 56 -54.20 -41.73 -14.73
CA GLU A 56 -53.88 -40.62 -13.82
C GLU A 56 -52.77 -40.99 -12.83
N ARG A 57 -52.85 -42.19 -12.23
CA ARG A 57 -51.80 -42.68 -11.32
C ARG A 57 -50.45 -42.83 -12.01
N GLN A 58 -50.43 -43.41 -13.21
CA GLN A 58 -49.19 -43.59 -13.96
C GLN A 58 -48.64 -42.26 -14.50
N ALA A 59 -49.49 -41.36 -15.00
CA ALA A 59 -49.07 -40.04 -15.47
C ALA A 59 -48.53 -39.17 -14.33
N PHE A 60 -49.12 -39.26 -13.13
CA PHE A 60 -48.60 -38.59 -11.95
C PHE A 60 -47.23 -39.13 -11.52
N LEU A 61 -47.03 -40.46 -11.57
CA LEU A 61 -45.74 -41.07 -11.27
C LEU A 61 -44.67 -40.70 -12.30
N ASP A 62 -44.97 -40.79 -13.60
CA ASP A 62 -44.03 -40.42 -14.67
C ASP A 62 -43.67 -38.92 -14.63
N GLU A 63 -44.63 -38.05 -14.29
CA GLU A 63 -44.41 -36.62 -14.12
C GLU A 63 -43.65 -36.33 -12.81
N ALA A 64 -43.90 -37.07 -11.74
CA ALA A 64 -43.15 -36.98 -10.50
C ALA A 64 -41.69 -37.44 -10.69
N ASP A 65 -41.46 -38.50 -11.47
CA ASP A 65 -40.12 -38.97 -11.83
C ASP A 65 -39.42 -38.00 -12.78
N ARG A 66 -40.14 -37.34 -13.69
CA ARG A 66 -39.57 -36.30 -14.57
C ARG A 66 -39.26 -35.00 -13.83
N ARG A 67 -40.02 -34.66 -12.79
CA ARG A 67 -39.74 -33.53 -11.87
C ARG A 67 -38.76 -33.87 -10.76
N ALA A 68 -38.55 -35.15 -10.47
CA ALA A 68 -37.48 -35.59 -9.59
C ALA A 68 -36.16 -35.26 -10.29
N ALA A 69 -35.62 -34.08 -9.98
CA ALA A 69 -34.24 -33.75 -10.28
C ALA A 69 -33.38 -34.91 -9.79
N GLY A 70 -32.59 -35.50 -10.69
CA GLY A 70 -31.78 -36.67 -10.40
C GLY A 70 -31.07 -36.46 -9.06
N VAL A 71 -31.26 -37.40 -8.14
CA VAL A 71 -30.60 -37.37 -6.84
C VAL A 71 -29.10 -37.24 -7.14
N PRO A 72 -28.44 -36.11 -6.83
CA PRO A 72 -27.00 -36.09 -6.91
C PRO A 72 -26.56 -37.16 -5.93
N VAL A 73 -25.77 -38.12 -6.41
CA VAL A 73 -25.07 -39.06 -5.52
C VAL A 73 -24.20 -38.18 -4.62
N ALA A 74 -24.73 -37.84 -3.46
CA ALA A 74 -24.06 -37.07 -2.44
C ALA A 74 -22.99 -37.95 -1.82
N GLY A 75 -21.89 -38.14 -2.56
CA GLY A 75 -20.58 -38.55 -2.08
C GLY A 75 -19.60 -37.40 -2.26
N GLY A 76 -20.05 -36.16 -2.00
CA GLY A 76 -19.41 -34.92 -2.43
C GLY A 76 -18.37 -34.32 -1.50
N ASP A 77 -18.23 -34.78 -0.26
CA ASP A 77 -17.16 -34.30 0.65
C ASP A 77 -16.38 -35.43 1.32
N ASP A 78 -17.01 -36.56 1.62
CA ASP A 78 -16.30 -37.68 2.28
C ASP A 78 -15.15 -38.24 1.46
N ARG A 79 -15.27 -38.31 0.13
CA ARG A 79 -14.19 -38.83 -0.72
C ARG A 79 -12.96 -37.93 -0.73
N LEU A 80 -13.15 -36.61 -0.85
CA LEU A 80 -12.04 -35.67 -0.80
C LEU A 80 -11.42 -35.64 0.58
N ALA A 81 -12.22 -35.64 1.65
CA ALA A 81 -11.73 -35.71 3.03
C ALA A 81 -10.97 -37.02 3.33
N VAL A 82 -11.41 -38.15 2.76
CA VAL A 82 -10.68 -39.42 2.84
C VAL A 82 -9.34 -39.34 2.10
N GLU A 83 -9.30 -38.75 0.90
CA GLU A 83 -8.04 -38.59 0.16
C GLU A 83 -7.10 -37.57 0.80
N CYS A 84 -7.63 -36.50 1.39
CA CYS A 84 -6.87 -35.50 2.14
C CYS A 84 -6.20 -36.10 3.38
N ARG A 85 -6.87 -36.99 4.11
CA ARG A 85 -6.29 -37.70 5.28
C ARG A 85 -5.13 -38.63 4.94
N ARG A 86 -5.02 -39.06 3.67
CA ARG A 86 -3.96 -39.97 3.21
C ARG A 86 -2.70 -39.25 2.72
N VAL A 87 -2.69 -37.91 2.81
CA VAL A 87 -1.55 -37.08 2.45
C VAL A 87 -0.60 -36.98 3.65
N SER A 88 0.68 -37.32 3.46
CA SER A 88 1.68 -37.16 4.52
C SER A 88 2.48 -35.86 4.38
N VAL A 89 2.99 -35.35 5.50
CA VAL A 89 3.85 -34.14 5.54
C VAL A 89 5.13 -34.34 4.73
N LEU A 90 5.67 -35.56 4.73
CA LEU A 90 6.88 -35.89 3.99
C LEU A 90 6.67 -35.93 2.47
N ASP A 91 5.47 -36.31 2.01
CA ASP A 91 5.11 -36.20 0.60
C ASP A 91 5.05 -34.72 0.17
N ALA A 92 4.59 -33.83 1.06
CA ALA A 92 4.54 -32.39 0.79
C ALA A 92 5.93 -31.74 0.80
N ILE A 93 6.84 -32.17 1.68
CA ILE A 93 8.24 -31.74 1.67
C ILE A 93 8.94 -32.27 0.41
N ALA A 94 8.67 -33.52 0.01
CA ALA A 94 9.23 -34.09 -1.22
C ALA A 94 8.76 -33.35 -2.47
N LEU A 95 7.49 -32.91 -2.51
CA LEU A 95 6.97 -32.06 -3.57
C LEU A 95 7.58 -30.64 -3.52
N ALA A 96 7.79 -30.08 -2.33
CA ALA A 96 8.35 -28.73 -2.17
C ALA A 96 9.84 -28.65 -2.53
N CYS A 97 10.60 -29.72 -2.29
CA CYS A 97 12.04 -29.80 -2.54
C CYS A 97 12.41 -30.58 -3.82
N ASP A 98 11.43 -30.99 -4.62
CA ASP A 98 11.58 -31.80 -5.84
C ASP A 98 12.50 -33.03 -5.66
N LEU A 99 12.28 -33.77 -4.56
CA LEU A 99 13.11 -34.92 -4.20
C LEU A 99 12.74 -36.15 -5.06
N PRO A 100 13.68 -36.75 -5.81
CA PRO A 100 13.41 -37.94 -6.61
C PRO A 100 13.21 -39.18 -5.73
N GLY A 101 12.25 -40.04 -6.08
CA GLY A 101 12.04 -41.36 -5.46
C GLY A 101 10.81 -41.50 -4.56
N ARG A 102 9.96 -40.47 -4.45
CA ARG A 102 8.71 -40.51 -3.67
C ARG A 102 7.51 -40.15 -4.55
N ASP A 103 6.41 -40.90 -4.42
CA ASP A 103 5.19 -40.66 -5.21
C ASP A 103 4.48 -39.40 -4.70
N VAL A 104 4.69 -38.29 -5.42
CA VAL A 104 4.09 -36.98 -5.15
C VAL A 104 2.84 -36.71 -6.01
N GLY A 105 2.40 -37.67 -6.83
CA GLY A 105 1.29 -37.49 -7.78
C GLY A 105 0.00 -37.05 -7.10
N ARG A 106 -0.35 -37.67 -5.96
CA ARG A 106 -1.57 -37.37 -5.21
C ARG A 106 -1.62 -35.92 -4.70
N ILE A 107 -0.56 -35.43 -4.06
CA ILE A 107 -0.54 -34.04 -3.57
C ILE A 107 -0.61 -33.07 -4.74
N ARG A 108 0.07 -33.37 -5.85
CA ARG A 108 0.06 -32.54 -7.04
C ARG A 108 -1.34 -32.38 -7.63
N GLU A 109 -2.16 -33.42 -7.58
CA GLU A 109 -3.56 -33.39 -8.04
C GLU A 109 -4.50 -32.69 -7.05
N LEU A 110 -4.24 -32.80 -5.74
CA LEU A 110 -5.05 -32.15 -4.70
C LEU A 110 -4.76 -30.64 -4.58
N GLN A 111 -3.55 -30.19 -4.92
CA GLN A 111 -3.12 -28.78 -4.89
C GLN A 111 -4.11 -27.79 -5.53
N PRO A 112 -4.54 -27.96 -6.80
CA PRO A 112 -5.47 -27.01 -7.43
C PRO A 112 -6.84 -26.99 -6.75
N GLU A 113 -7.32 -28.12 -6.24
CA GLU A 113 -8.62 -28.19 -5.56
C GLU A 113 -8.56 -27.60 -4.14
N LEU A 114 -7.45 -27.81 -3.42
CA LEU A 114 -7.20 -27.19 -2.13
C LEU A 114 -7.02 -25.68 -2.25
N ALA A 115 -6.33 -25.19 -3.29
CA ALA A 115 -6.18 -23.76 -3.55
C ALA A 115 -7.53 -23.07 -3.84
N LYS A 116 -8.42 -23.73 -4.62
CA LYS A 116 -9.78 -23.23 -4.86
C LYS A 116 -10.62 -23.17 -3.59
N ARG A 117 -10.56 -24.21 -2.75
CA ARG A 117 -11.33 -24.28 -1.49
C ARG A 117 -10.79 -23.33 -0.41
N ALA A 118 -9.48 -23.14 -0.34
CA ALA A 118 -8.86 -22.27 0.66
C ALA A 118 -9.11 -20.78 0.39
N GLY A 119 -9.47 -20.38 -0.83
CA GLY A 119 -9.71 -18.98 -1.21
C GLY A 119 -8.48 -18.08 -1.05
N LEU A 120 -7.30 -18.66 -0.80
CA LEU A 120 -6.05 -17.98 -0.50
C LEU A 120 -4.97 -18.49 -1.46
N PRO A 121 -4.14 -17.62 -2.05
CA PRO A 121 -3.00 -18.06 -2.84
C PRO A 121 -1.95 -18.72 -1.92
N ILE A 122 -1.80 -20.04 -2.04
CA ILE A 122 -0.81 -20.82 -1.29
C ILE A 122 0.47 -20.83 -2.14
N GLN A 123 1.55 -20.20 -1.64
CA GLN A 123 2.86 -20.18 -2.30
C GLN A 123 3.69 -21.45 -2.08
N GLY A 124 3.30 -22.30 -1.12
CA GLY A 124 3.96 -23.57 -0.81
C GLY A 124 3.08 -24.77 -1.16
N VAL A 125 3.39 -25.93 -0.59
CA VAL A 125 2.55 -27.10 -0.74
C VAL A 125 1.35 -27.03 0.19
N ALA A 126 0.14 -27.00 -0.39
CA ALA A 126 -1.10 -27.02 0.35
C ALA A 126 -1.29 -28.39 1.02
N LEU A 127 -1.22 -28.42 2.35
CA LEU A 127 -1.53 -29.60 3.15
C LEU A 127 -2.95 -29.45 3.73
N PRO A 128 -3.84 -30.42 3.51
CA PRO A 128 -5.13 -30.44 4.18
C PRO A 128 -4.94 -30.47 5.71
N LEU A 129 -5.58 -29.56 6.45
CA LEU A 129 -5.55 -29.59 7.92
C LEU A 129 -6.04 -30.93 8.48
N GLU A 130 -6.95 -31.60 7.77
CA GLU A 130 -7.45 -32.94 8.09
C GLU A 130 -6.36 -34.02 8.08
N SER A 131 -5.27 -33.82 7.34
CA SER A 131 -4.11 -34.73 7.32
C SER A 131 -3.18 -34.54 8.52
N MET A 132 -3.33 -33.44 9.26
CA MET A 132 -2.57 -33.11 10.48
C MET A 132 -3.37 -33.37 11.76
N GLN A 133 -4.69 -33.53 11.65
CA GLN A 133 -5.57 -33.82 12.78
C GLN A 133 -5.57 -35.32 13.09
N GLU A 134 -4.59 -35.79 13.87
CA GLU A 134 -4.82 -37.00 14.65
C GLU A 134 -5.91 -36.71 15.69
N ARG A 135 -6.96 -37.54 15.68
CA ARG A 135 -8.09 -37.43 16.63
C ARG A 135 -7.63 -37.86 18.03
N ARG A 136 -6.82 -37.03 18.67
CA ARG A 136 -6.48 -37.15 20.09
C ARG A 136 -7.61 -36.51 20.87
N THR A 137 -8.33 -37.30 21.65
CA THR A 137 -9.26 -36.80 22.67
C THR A 137 -8.46 -35.93 23.64
N ILE A 138 -8.52 -34.61 23.45
CA ILE A 138 -7.99 -33.64 24.42
C ILE A 138 -9.03 -33.55 25.54
N THR A 139 -8.75 -34.26 26.63
CA THR A 139 -9.30 -33.93 27.95
C THR A 139 -8.87 -32.50 28.29
N THR A 140 -9.84 -31.64 28.58
CA THR A 140 -9.67 -30.26 29.00
C THR A 140 -8.70 -30.15 30.17
N ALA A 141 -7.52 -29.59 29.91
CA ALA A 141 -6.72 -28.91 30.91
C ALA A 141 -6.50 -27.48 30.40
N ALA A 142 -7.00 -26.51 31.16
CA ALA A 142 -6.79 -25.10 30.90
C ALA A 142 -5.28 -24.77 30.96
N PRO A 143 -4.74 -23.93 30.07
CA PRO A 143 -3.45 -23.30 30.29
C PRO A 143 -3.66 -22.01 31.11
N GLU A 144 -2.86 -21.90 32.17
CA GLU A 144 -2.58 -20.66 32.89
C GLU A 144 -1.99 -19.59 31.95
N ALA A 145 -2.16 -18.35 32.39
CA ALA A 145 -1.83 -17.11 31.70
C ALA A 145 -0.43 -17.09 31.06
N GLY A 146 -0.40 -16.91 29.74
CA GLY A 146 0.79 -16.65 28.92
C GLY A 146 0.39 -15.97 27.61
N ALA A 147 1.17 -14.96 27.19
CA ALA A 147 0.82 -13.88 26.26
C ALA A 147 0.50 -14.27 24.79
N GLY A 148 -0.64 -14.93 24.57
CA GLY A 148 -1.18 -15.24 23.23
C GLY A 148 -2.70 -15.11 23.11
N GLY A 149 -3.35 -14.44 24.07
CA GLY A 149 -4.81 -14.42 24.21
C GLY A 149 -5.51 -13.16 23.71
N HIS A 150 -5.05 -12.53 22.61
CA HIS A 150 -5.69 -11.35 21.98
C HIS A 150 -5.94 -11.55 20.47
N LEU A 151 -6.23 -12.77 20.04
CA LEU A 151 -6.67 -13.12 18.68
C LEU A 151 -7.99 -13.87 18.87
N ILE A 152 -9.19 -13.41 18.47
CA ILE A 152 -9.63 -12.68 17.29
C ILE A 152 -11.00 -12.05 17.64
N GLY A 153 -11.26 -10.85 17.13
CA GLY A 153 -12.57 -10.20 17.23
C GLY A 153 -12.55 -8.80 17.86
N THR A 154 -11.51 -8.01 17.62
CA THR A 154 -11.59 -6.57 17.88
C THR A 154 -12.08 -5.92 16.61
N ASP A 155 -13.28 -5.36 16.65
CA ASP A 155 -13.85 -4.57 15.56
C ASP A 155 -12.97 -3.32 15.37
N HIS A 156 -12.00 -3.41 14.46
CA HIS A 156 -11.13 -2.30 14.12
C HIS A 156 -11.97 -1.31 13.34
N ARG A 157 -12.18 -0.11 13.89
CA ARG A 157 -12.80 1.01 13.20
C ARG A 157 -11.78 1.66 12.26
N PRO A 158 -11.80 1.36 10.94
CA PRO A 158 -10.83 1.93 10.00
C PRO A 158 -10.98 3.44 9.87
N ASP A 159 -12.13 4.01 10.24
CA ASP A 159 -12.42 5.44 10.26
C ASP A 159 -11.63 6.23 11.31
N GLN A 160 -11.07 5.56 12.34
CA GLN A 160 -10.35 6.20 13.45
C GLN A 160 -8.89 5.75 13.55
N PHE A 161 -8.29 5.32 12.44
CA PHE A 161 -6.87 4.98 12.43
C PHE A 161 -6.02 6.19 12.84
N VAL A 162 -5.40 6.11 14.03
CA VAL A 162 -4.48 7.13 14.54
C VAL A 162 -3.11 6.86 13.94
N ASP A 163 -2.76 7.65 12.93
CA ASP A 163 -1.43 7.60 12.33
C ASP A 163 -0.39 8.20 13.28
N LEU A 164 0.84 7.70 13.24
CA LEU A 164 1.94 8.25 14.03
C LEU A 164 2.20 9.69 13.57
N LEU A 165 2.27 10.63 14.53
CA LEU A 165 2.59 12.03 14.23
C LEU A 165 4.00 12.11 13.66
N ARG A 166 4.08 12.57 12.42
CA ARG A 166 5.30 12.59 11.63
C ARG A 166 5.62 14.02 11.19
N ASP A 167 6.88 14.43 11.35
CA ASP A 167 7.47 15.62 10.74
C ASP A 167 7.19 15.68 9.23
N ALA A 168 6.61 16.80 8.79
CA ALA A 168 6.39 17.11 7.39
C ALA A 168 7.73 17.50 6.72
N ASN A 169 7.93 17.09 5.46
CA ASN A 169 9.12 17.47 4.69
C ASN A 169 9.12 18.99 4.43
N PRO A 170 10.07 19.76 5.00
CA PRO A 170 10.09 21.21 4.86
C PRO A 170 10.55 21.66 3.46
N LEU A 171 11.29 20.82 2.73
CA LEU A 171 11.97 21.21 1.50
C LEU A 171 11.02 21.48 0.33
N THR A 172 9.90 20.77 0.26
CA THR A 172 8.88 20.98 -0.77
C THR A 172 8.18 22.33 -0.62
N ARG A 173 8.04 22.82 0.62
CA ARG A 173 7.46 24.16 0.89
C ARG A 173 8.45 25.29 0.61
N LEU A 174 9.75 24.99 0.71
CA LEU A 174 10.83 25.95 0.49
C LEU A 174 11.17 26.12 -1.00
N GLY A 175 10.70 25.23 -1.89
CA GLY A 175 10.84 25.40 -3.35
C GLY A 175 12.07 24.71 -3.95
N VAL A 176 12.58 23.66 -3.31
CA VAL A 176 13.71 22.85 -3.82
C VAL A 176 13.38 22.23 -5.19
N ARG A 177 14.30 22.31 -6.14
CA ARG A 177 14.10 21.82 -7.50
C ARG A 177 14.50 20.35 -7.64
N ASN A 178 13.54 19.53 -8.07
CA ASN A 178 13.76 18.13 -8.40
C ASN A 178 14.11 17.96 -9.88
N VAL A 179 15.27 17.37 -10.18
CA VAL A 179 15.69 16.96 -11.52
C VAL A 179 15.56 15.44 -11.59
N GLN A 180 14.69 14.95 -12.47
CA GLN A 180 14.35 13.53 -12.59
C GLN A 180 14.90 12.94 -13.89
N GLY A 181 15.08 11.62 -13.93
CA GLY A 181 15.43 10.90 -15.18
C GLY A 181 16.89 11.05 -15.60
N LEU A 182 17.79 11.28 -14.64
CA LEU A 182 19.22 11.37 -14.91
C LEU A 182 19.79 9.98 -15.26
N VAL A 183 20.74 9.94 -16.20
CA VAL A 183 21.42 8.71 -16.66
C VAL A 183 22.92 8.96 -16.60
N GLY A 184 23.66 8.12 -15.86
CA GLY A 184 25.09 8.30 -15.63
C GLY A 184 25.43 9.50 -14.73
N ASP A 185 26.71 9.83 -14.64
CA ASP A 185 27.17 11.01 -13.90
C ASP A 185 26.78 12.27 -14.66
N VAL A 186 26.24 13.26 -13.92
CA VAL A 186 25.74 14.50 -14.51
C VAL A 186 26.58 15.67 -14.05
N ALA A 187 27.14 16.40 -15.02
CA ALA A 187 27.84 17.64 -14.79
C ALA A 187 26.96 18.82 -15.25
N ILE A 188 26.57 19.67 -14.31
CA ILE A 188 25.84 20.90 -14.60
C ILE A 188 26.89 22.03 -14.73
N PRO A 189 27.08 22.60 -15.93
CA PRO A 189 27.99 23.72 -16.09
C PRO A 189 27.42 24.94 -15.37
N ARG A 190 28.27 25.67 -14.65
CA ARG A 190 27.95 26.96 -14.03
C ARG A 190 28.87 28.03 -14.56
N GLN A 191 28.40 29.26 -14.64
CA GLN A 191 29.28 30.40 -14.90
C GLN A 191 29.79 30.91 -13.55
N ILE A 192 31.10 31.08 -13.42
CA ILE A 192 31.76 31.57 -12.20
C ILE A 192 32.13 33.06 -12.34
N GLY A 193 32.43 33.51 -13.57
CA GLY A 193 32.83 34.88 -13.85
C GLY A 193 32.09 35.47 -15.05
N ALA A 194 31.66 36.71 -14.91
CA ALA A 194 31.13 37.52 -16.01
C ALA A 194 32.23 38.41 -16.60
N ALA A 195 32.10 38.73 -17.88
CA ALA A 195 32.93 39.73 -18.53
C ALA A 195 32.69 41.10 -17.87
N THR A 196 33.77 41.82 -17.54
CA THR A 196 33.68 43.11 -16.86
C THR A 196 33.70 44.24 -17.90
N ALA A 197 32.80 45.20 -17.73
CA ALA A 197 32.84 46.45 -18.48
C ALA A 197 33.66 47.48 -17.71
N TYR A 198 34.60 48.15 -18.37
CA TYR A 198 35.35 49.25 -17.77
C TYR A 198 35.47 50.41 -18.76
N TRP A 199 35.52 51.63 -18.22
CA TRP A 199 35.63 52.85 -19.01
C TRP A 199 37.08 53.04 -19.44
N VAL A 200 37.29 53.24 -20.74
CA VAL A 200 38.62 53.38 -21.34
C VAL A 200 38.80 54.81 -21.83
N GLY A 201 39.96 55.40 -21.55
CA GLY A 201 40.34 56.73 -22.04
C GLY A 201 40.66 56.72 -23.54
N GLU A 202 40.61 57.88 -24.18
CA GLU A 202 40.94 58.00 -25.60
C GLU A 202 42.41 57.67 -25.86
N GLY A 203 42.66 56.64 -26.68
CA GLY A 203 44.02 56.16 -27.02
C GLY A 203 44.50 54.95 -26.22
N GLU A 204 43.75 54.48 -25.22
CA GLU A 204 44.11 53.30 -24.41
C GLU A 204 43.64 51.98 -25.06
N THR A 205 44.43 50.92 -24.88
CA THR A 205 44.08 49.59 -25.43
C THR A 205 43.03 48.92 -24.57
N ILE A 206 41.96 48.41 -25.20
CA ILE A 206 40.92 47.63 -24.54
C ILE A 206 41.42 46.19 -24.36
N THR A 207 41.66 45.79 -23.12
CA THR A 207 41.96 44.42 -22.70
C THR A 207 40.66 43.60 -22.68
N PRO A 208 40.60 42.45 -23.37
CA PRO A 208 39.44 41.58 -23.32
C PRO A 208 39.31 40.93 -21.93
N SER A 209 38.08 40.86 -21.40
CA SER A 209 37.77 40.09 -20.19
C SER A 209 37.13 38.75 -20.57
N ASP A 210 37.71 37.64 -20.11
CA ASP A 210 37.21 36.29 -20.41
C ASP A 210 36.11 35.83 -19.44
N LEU A 211 35.22 34.96 -19.93
CA LEU A 211 34.21 34.28 -19.12
C LEU A 211 34.83 33.06 -18.43
N ALA A 212 34.57 32.90 -17.13
CA ALA A 212 35.01 31.72 -16.38
C ALA A 212 33.84 30.73 -16.19
N PHE A 213 34.08 29.46 -16.52
CA PHE A 213 33.10 28.37 -16.37
C PHE A 213 33.58 27.36 -15.31
N GLY A 214 32.62 26.84 -14.56
CA GLY A 214 32.77 25.74 -13.62
C GLY A 214 31.80 24.61 -13.92
N GLN A 215 31.91 23.53 -13.15
CA GLN A 215 31.01 22.39 -13.25
C GLN A 215 30.64 21.88 -11.86
N ILE A 216 29.37 21.52 -11.68
CA ILE A 216 28.86 20.84 -10.50
C ILE A 216 28.58 19.41 -10.91
N ARG A 217 29.23 18.44 -10.25
CA ARG A 217 29.07 17.01 -10.56
C ARG A 217 28.11 16.36 -9.58
N MET A 218 27.19 15.57 -10.12
CA MET A 218 26.23 14.77 -9.37
C MET A 218 26.43 13.30 -9.70
N SER A 219 26.46 12.45 -8.67
CA SER A 219 26.68 11.00 -8.78
C SER A 219 25.62 10.24 -7.98
N PRO A 220 25.09 9.12 -8.48
CA PRO A 220 23.98 8.43 -7.82
C PRO A 220 24.41 7.81 -6.47
N LYS A 221 23.74 8.21 -5.39
CA LYS A 221 23.87 7.59 -4.06
C LYS A 221 22.59 6.84 -3.70
N ILE A 222 22.68 5.80 -2.88
CA ILE A 222 21.56 4.90 -2.59
C ILE A 222 20.98 5.20 -1.21
N VAL A 223 19.69 5.50 -1.15
CA VAL A 223 18.89 5.49 0.08
C VAL A 223 17.95 4.29 0.04
N ALA A 224 17.93 3.51 1.13
CA ALA A 224 17.11 2.31 1.21
C ALA A 224 16.34 2.24 2.53
N ALA A 225 15.09 1.78 2.46
CA ALA A 225 14.28 1.45 3.60
C ALA A 225 13.83 -0.01 3.50
N MET A 226 13.90 -0.75 4.61
CA MET A 226 13.44 -2.13 4.68
C MET A 226 12.43 -2.27 5.81
N ALA A 227 11.29 -2.87 5.51
CA ALA A 227 10.24 -3.17 6.47
C ALA A 227 9.77 -4.62 6.30
N GLY A 228 9.42 -5.24 7.42
CA GLY A 228 8.90 -6.60 7.46
C GLY A 228 7.44 -6.61 7.83
N TRP A 229 6.62 -7.29 7.01
CA TRP A 229 5.21 -7.53 7.30
C TRP A 229 4.97 -9.02 7.47
N SER A 230 4.09 -9.39 8.40
CA SER A 230 3.70 -10.80 8.51
C SER A 230 2.80 -11.21 7.36
N ARG A 231 2.89 -12.48 6.94
CA ARG A 231 2.02 -13.03 5.91
C ARG A 231 0.54 -12.91 6.27
N SER A 232 0.19 -13.08 7.54
CA SER A 232 -1.19 -12.93 8.03
C SER A 232 -1.69 -11.48 7.89
N MET A 233 -0.83 -10.49 8.12
CA MET A 233 -1.18 -9.08 7.91
C MET A 233 -1.45 -8.77 6.44
N VAL A 234 -0.70 -9.38 5.51
CA VAL A 234 -0.95 -9.21 4.07
C VAL A 234 -2.26 -9.88 3.63
N LEU A 235 -2.62 -11.03 4.21
CA LEU A 235 -3.82 -11.79 3.83
C LEU A 235 -5.11 -11.32 4.48
N GLN A 236 -5.05 -10.68 5.66
CA GLN A 236 -6.23 -10.30 6.46
C GLN A 236 -6.38 -8.76 6.60
N ALA A 237 -5.64 -7.99 5.80
CA ALA A 237 -5.61 -6.53 5.88
C ALA A 237 -6.98 -5.88 5.63
N THR A 238 -7.59 -5.37 6.70
CA THR A 238 -8.67 -4.37 6.66
C THR A 238 -8.29 -3.32 7.70
N PRO A 239 -8.06 -2.01 7.41
CA PRO A 239 -8.04 -1.26 6.13
C PRO A 239 -6.79 -1.52 5.25
N ASP A 240 -6.69 -0.80 4.11
CA ASP A 240 -5.63 -0.90 3.09
C ASP A 240 -4.21 -0.77 3.66
N ILE A 241 -3.65 -1.89 4.13
CA ILE A 241 -2.26 -2.01 4.59
C ILE A 241 -1.28 -1.60 3.49
N ASP A 242 -1.65 -1.76 2.22
CA ASP A 242 -0.86 -1.31 1.08
C ASP A 242 -0.72 0.23 1.07
N ALA A 243 -1.80 0.96 1.31
CA ALA A 243 -1.75 2.43 1.36
C ALA A 243 -0.95 2.94 2.56
N ILE A 244 -0.97 2.20 3.68
CA ILE A 244 -0.18 2.50 4.88
C ILE A 244 1.30 2.18 4.65
N ALA A 245 1.61 0.99 4.12
CA ALA A 245 2.96 0.56 3.80
C ALA A 245 3.63 1.47 2.77
N ARG A 246 2.88 1.86 1.72
CA ARG A 246 3.34 2.80 0.69
C ARG A 246 3.66 4.16 1.29
N ARG A 247 2.77 4.71 2.14
CA ARG A 247 3.01 5.98 2.83
C ARG A 247 4.21 5.90 3.76
N ASP A 248 4.30 4.85 4.58
CA ASP A 248 5.41 4.71 5.54
C ASP A 248 6.77 4.58 4.83
N LEU A 249 6.86 3.79 3.75
CA LEU A 249 8.08 3.68 2.97
C LEU A 249 8.43 4.99 2.26
N ALA A 250 7.46 5.64 1.61
CA ALA A 250 7.68 6.91 0.92
C ALA A 250 8.13 8.02 1.89
N ASP A 251 7.52 8.08 3.07
CA ASP A 251 7.83 9.07 4.09
C ASP A 251 9.21 8.84 4.71
N ARG A 252 9.58 7.58 5.00
CA ARG A 252 10.93 7.26 5.52
C ARG A 252 12.02 7.64 4.53
N LEU A 253 11.83 7.32 3.25
CA LEU A 253 12.78 7.71 2.20
C LEU A 253 12.81 9.23 2.01
N GLY A 254 11.65 9.88 2.00
CA GLY A 254 11.55 11.35 1.89
C GLY A 254 12.21 12.08 3.06
N ARG A 255 12.09 11.56 4.28
CA ARG A 255 12.76 12.09 5.48
C ARG A 255 14.27 11.92 5.42
N ALA A 256 14.73 10.72 5.08
CA ALA A 256 16.16 10.45 4.92
C ALA A 256 16.78 11.38 3.87
N LEU A 257 16.11 11.54 2.72
CA LEU A 257 16.51 12.48 1.68
C LEU A 257 16.51 13.93 2.20
N ALA A 258 15.49 14.34 2.95
CA ALA A 258 15.41 15.70 3.48
C ALA A 258 16.51 16.02 4.51
N MET A 259 16.79 15.09 5.42
CA MET A 259 17.89 15.23 6.39
C MET A 259 19.25 15.29 5.69
N ALA A 260 19.44 14.45 4.67
CA ALA A 260 20.66 14.43 3.88
C ALA A 260 20.82 15.71 3.02
N THR A 261 19.72 16.30 2.56
CA THR A 261 19.73 17.60 1.85
C THR A 261 20.12 18.76 2.78
N ILE A 262 19.70 18.74 4.05
CA ILE A 262 19.96 19.85 4.99
C ILE A 262 21.39 19.79 5.53
N LYS A 263 21.79 18.66 6.13
CA LYS A 263 23.12 18.49 6.75
C LYS A 263 24.03 17.63 5.88
N GLY A 264 23.59 16.40 5.61
CA GLY A 264 24.33 15.41 4.82
C GLY A 264 25.81 15.27 5.19
N GLY A 265 26.60 14.66 4.30
CA GLY A 265 28.07 14.61 4.41
C GLY A 265 28.66 13.34 5.05
N GLY A 266 27.85 12.30 5.27
CA GLY A 266 28.38 10.95 5.54
C GLY A 266 29.09 10.32 4.34
N ALA A 267 29.85 9.24 4.57
CA ALA A 267 30.69 8.59 3.55
C ALA A 267 29.94 8.15 2.28
N ASN A 268 28.65 7.82 2.39
CA ASN A 268 27.78 7.42 1.27
C ASN A 268 26.54 8.31 1.14
N GLU A 269 26.55 9.50 1.75
CA GLU A 269 25.42 10.42 1.76
C GLU A 269 25.66 11.62 0.84
N PRO A 270 24.61 12.24 0.28
CA PRO A 270 24.75 13.52 -0.40
C PRO A 270 25.30 14.59 0.55
N THR A 271 26.05 15.53 0.00
CA THR A 271 26.53 16.69 0.77
C THR A 271 25.35 17.66 0.90
N GLY A 272 24.92 17.92 2.12
CA GLY A 272 23.81 18.84 2.37
C GLY A 272 24.22 20.31 2.33
N VAL A 273 23.24 21.19 2.44
CA VAL A 273 23.43 22.65 2.45
C VAL A 273 24.44 23.08 3.49
N ILE A 274 24.32 22.61 4.74
CA ILE A 274 25.22 22.99 5.84
C ILE A 274 26.67 22.51 5.61
N GLY A 275 26.85 21.38 4.94
CA GLY A 275 28.16 20.78 4.68
C GLY A 275 28.88 21.35 3.46
N THR A 276 28.22 22.21 2.68
CA THR A 276 28.79 22.79 1.46
C THR A 276 29.76 23.92 1.81
N SER A 277 30.92 23.98 1.14
CA SER A 277 31.88 25.07 1.32
C SER A 277 31.44 26.34 0.58
N GLY A 278 31.80 27.51 1.12
CA GLY A 278 31.46 28.80 0.50
C GLY A 278 30.11 29.38 0.92
N LEU A 279 29.47 28.82 1.95
CA LEU A 279 28.30 29.44 2.59
C LEU A 279 28.70 30.73 3.31
N GLY A 280 27.81 31.72 3.30
CA GLY A 280 27.90 32.82 4.25
C GLY A 280 27.70 32.30 5.68
N THR A 281 28.42 32.85 6.64
CA THR A 281 28.22 32.53 8.06
C THR A 281 28.00 33.80 8.85
N VAL A 282 27.06 33.76 9.80
CA VAL A 282 26.83 34.83 10.77
C VAL A 282 27.03 34.22 12.15
N ASP A 283 27.96 34.81 12.92
CA ASP A 283 28.16 34.40 14.29
C ASP A 283 27.05 34.97 15.19
N ILE A 284 26.26 34.05 15.74
CA ILE A 284 25.16 34.32 16.67
C ILE A 284 25.42 33.68 18.04
N SER A 285 26.65 33.25 18.33
CA SER A 285 27.02 32.61 19.61
C SER A 285 26.81 33.51 20.83
N GLY A 286 26.93 34.83 20.66
CA GLY A 286 26.65 35.84 21.69
C GLY A 286 25.17 36.17 21.91
N GLY A 287 24.25 35.47 21.22
CA GLY A 287 22.81 35.71 21.28
C GLY A 287 22.24 36.21 19.95
N LEU A 288 20.92 36.10 19.81
CA LEU A 288 20.20 36.48 18.60
C LEU A 288 19.56 37.85 18.78
N THR A 289 20.07 38.86 18.08
CA THR A 289 19.54 40.23 18.08
C THR A 289 18.95 40.59 16.72
N TRP A 290 18.15 41.66 16.66
CA TRP A 290 17.56 42.12 15.40
C TRP A 290 18.65 42.51 14.38
N ALA A 291 19.74 43.13 14.83
CA ALA A 291 20.88 43.45 13.98
C ALA A 291 21.50 42.19 13.34
N LYS A 292 21.58 41.08 14.09
CA LYS A 292 22.06 39.81 13.53
C LYS A 292 21.10 39.23 12.51
N VAL A 293 19.79 39.29 12.73
CA VAL A 293 18.79 38.87 11.73
C VAL A 293 18.93 39.67 10.43
N LEU A 294 19.16 40.98 10.52
CA LEU A 294 19.42 41.82 9.34
C LEU A 294 20.77 41.51 8.67
N GLU A 295 21.80 41.11 9.43
CA GLU A 295 23.10 40.68 8.87
C GLU A 295 22.96 39.45 7.95
N PHE A 296 22.01 38.54 8.23
CA PHE A 296 21.68 37.46 7.31
C PHE A 296 21.09 37.98 6.00
N VAL A 297 20.16 38.94 6.08
CA VAL A 297 19.50 39.52 4.91
C VAL A 297 20.52 40.28 4.06
N GLU A 298 21.36 41.10 4.68
CA GLU A 298 22.44 41.84 4.01
C GLU A 298 23.38 40.91 3.25
N LYS A 299 23.82 39.80 3.85
CA LYS A 299 24.72 38.85 3.18
C LYS A 299 24.10 38.19 1.95
N ILE A 300 22.80 37.95 1.94
CA ILE A 300 22.10 37.40 0.77
C ILE A 300 21.91 38.46 -0.31
N GLU A 301 21.56 39.69 0.07
CA GLU A 301 21.43 40.80 -0.86
C GLU A 301 22.76 41.14 -1.53
N LEU A 302 23.88 41.10 -0.78
CA LEU A 302 25.23 41.23 -1.32
C LEU A 302 25.59 40.10 -2.29
N ALA A 303 25.08 38.89 -2.05
CA ALA A 303 25.23 37.74 -2.95
C ALA A 303 24.27 37.78 -4.16
N ASN A 304 23.41 38.80 -4.28
CA ASN A 304 22.40 38.96 -5.34
C ASN A 304 21.40 37.79 -5.44
N ALA A 305 21.15 37.07 -4.34
CA ALA A 305 20.14 36.02 -4.33
C ALA A 305 18.73 36.62 -4.10
N SER A 306 17.75 36.23 -4.93
CA SER A 306 16.38 36.70 -4.81
C SER A 306 15.48 35.68 -4.11
N ALA A 307 14.65 36.15 -3.16
CA ALA A 307 13.67 35.37 -2.40
C ALA A 307 14.26 34.26 -1.51
N GLY A 308 14.54 34.61 -0.25
CA GLY A 308 15.01 33.66 0.76
C GLY A 308 13.89 33.09 1.62
N GLY A 309 14.01 31.80 1.97
CA GLY A 309 13.19 31.15 2.99
C GLY A 309 14.04 30.77 4.20
N TRP A 310 13.52 30.98 5.41
CA TRP A 310 14.19 30.54 6.63
C TRP A 310 13.86 29.08 6.92
N LEU A 311 14.87 28.29 7.28
CA LEU A 311 14.72 26.95 7.85
C LEU A 311 15.36 26.91 9.23
N THR A 312 14.59 26.46 10.23
CA THR A 312 15.10 26.32 11.59
C THR A 312 14.36 25.24 12.40
N THR A 313 14.78 25.02 13.64
CA THR A 313 14.15 24.10 14.60
C THR A 313 13.04 24.79 15.40
N PRO A 314 12.04 24.05 15.93
CA PRO A 314 11.01 24.66 16.79
C PRO A 314 11.58 25.33 18.06
N SER A 315 12.67 24.82 18.63
CA SER A 315 13.35 25.44 19.77
C SER A 315 13.93 26.81 19.43
N MET A 316 14.45 26.98 18.22
CA MET A 316 14.90 28.30 17.75
C MET A 316 13.73 29.26 17.54
N VAL A 317 12.57 28.75 17.07
CA VAL A 317 11.35 29.58 16.97
C VAL A 317 10.89 30.05 18.34
N LYS A 318 10.98 29.21 19.38
CA LYS A 318 10.73 29.63 20.78
C LYS A 318 11.65 30.79 21.16
N ALA A 319 12.96 30.66 20.91
CA ALA A 319 13.94 31.71 21.21
C ALA A 319 13.66 33.02 20.45
N LEU A 320 13.35 32.92 19.16
CA LEU A 320 12.96 34.06 18.30
C LEU A 320 11.69 34.77 18.77
N ARG A 321 10.69 34.03 19.26
CA ARG A 321 9.44 34.61 19.76
C ARG A 321 9.54 35.17 21.17
N SER A 322 10.50 34.71 21.97
CA SER A 322 10.73 35.23 23.32
C SER A 322 11.68 36.41 23.37
N ALA A 323 12.51 36.60 22.33
CA ALA A 323 13.52 37.64 22.30
C ALA A 323 12.92 38.98 21.84
N PRO A 324 13.04 40.05 22.66
CA PRO A 324 12.58 41.38 22.27
C PRO A 324 13.45 41.97 21.16
N LYS A 325 12.86 42.81 20.31
CA LYS A 325 13.54 43.47 19.20
C LYS A 325 14.47 44.59 19.66
N GLU A 326 14.12 45.25 20.76
CA GLU A 326 14.88 46.33 21.38
C GLU A 326 14.93 46.12 22.89
N VAL A 327 16.14 46.17 23.44
CA VAL A 327 16.42 46.01 24.86
C VAL A 327 17.19 47.24 25.33
N ASP A 328 16.81 47.80 26.47
CA ASP A 328 17.56 48.89 27.10
C ASP A 328 18.90 48.37 27.65
N GLY A 329 19.80 49.25 28.09
CA GLY A 329 21.08 48.88 28.72
C GLY A 329 20.97 48.04 30.01
N SER A 330 19.74 47.65 30.41
CA SER A 330 19.41 46.75 31.51
C SER A 330 18.71 45.45 31.06
N ASP A 331 18.72 45.14 29.77
CA ASP A 331 18.14 43.91 29.17
C ASP A 331 16.62 43.77 29.37
N VAL A 332 15.94 44.90 29.64
CA VAL A 332 14.48 45.02 29.68
C VAL A 332 13.95 45.44 28.31
N ALA A 333 12.93 44.73 27.82
CA ALA A 333 12.28 45.03 26.54
C ALA A 333 11.70 46.45 26.53
N VAL A 334 12.13 47.28 25.57
CA VAL A 334 11.67 48.68 25.43
C VAL A 334 10.39 48.76 24.61
N SER A 335 10.16 47.79 23.73
CA SER A 335 8.98 47.65 22.88
C SER A 335 8.30 46.29 23.07
N ALA A 336 7.01 46.21 22.74
CA ALA A 336 6.24 44.96 22.75
C ALA A 336 6.54 44.06 21.53
N ASP A 337 7.44 44.51 20.65
CA ASP A 337 7.79 43.81 19.41
C ASP A 337 8.89 42.78 19.69
N TYR A 338 8.61 41.54 19.34
CA TYR A 338 9.57 40.44 19.40
C TYR A 338 10.28 40.27 18.04
N LEU A 339 11.40 39.56 18.01
CA LEU A 339 12.12 39.29 16.74
C LEU A 339 11.23 38.60 15.71
N MET A 340 10.27 37.78 16.17
CA MET A 340 9.26 37.14 15.33
C MET A 340 7.84 37.50 15.80
N ASP A 341 7.17 38.35 15.01
CA ASP A 341 5.82 38.87 15.29
C ASP A 341 4.70 37.99 14.68
N GLY A 342 5.02 37.14 13.70
CA GLY A 342 4.06 36.25 13.02
C GLY A 342 4.35 34.76 13.20
N PRO A 343 3.39 33.85 12.95
CA PRO A 343 3.60 32.42 13.12
C PRO A 343 4.54 31.79 12.09
N ALA A 344 4.72 32.41 10.91
CA ALA A 344 5.39 31.79 9.76
C ALA A 344 6.28 32.77 8.95
N ALA A 345 6.68 33.91 9.52
CA ALA A 345 7.54 34.88 8.85
C ALA A 345 8.58 35.48 9.80
N LEU A 346 9.78 35.72 9.29
CA LEU A 346 10.87 36.41 9.98
C LEU A 346 11.45 37.46 9.03
N ALA A 347 11.50 38.72 9.46
CA ALA A 347 11.96 39.86 8.66
C ALA A 347 11.28 39.99 7.27
N GLY A 348 10.01 39.59 7.16
CA GLY A 348 9.24 39.65 5.91
C GLY A 348 9.40 38.43 4.99
N TYR A 349 10.27 37.47 5.35
CA TYR A 349 10.51 36.24 4.59
C TYR A 349 9.83 35.03 5.24
N PRO A 350 9.38 34.02 4.46
CA PRO A 350 8.73 32.83 4.99
C PRO A 350 9.68 32.01 5.88
N LEU A 351 9.19 31.55 7.03
CA LEU A 351 9.94 30.70 7.96
C LEU A 351 9.27 29.33 8.09
N VAL A 352 10.07 28.28 7.87
CA VAL A 352 9.68 26.88 8.04
C VAL A 352 10.44 26.30 9.23
N SER A 353 9.69 25.89 10.26
CA SER A 353 10.23 25.12 11.37
C SER A 353 10.08 23.63 11.13
N SER A 354 11.15 22.85 11.29
CA SER A 354 11.09 21.39 11.19
C SER A 354 12.04 20.72 12.17
N ASN A 355 11.63 19.58 12.74
CA ASN A 355 12.50 18.72 13.54
C ASN A 355 13.57 18.00 12.68
N LEU A 356 13.43 18.04 11.35
CA LEU A 356 14.43 17.51 10.42
C LEU A 356 15.66 18.44 10.30
N ALA A 357 15.54 19.71 10.71
CA ALA A 357 16.69 20.60 10.80
C ALA A 357 17.57 20.20 12.01
N PRO A 358 18.91 20.21 11.87
CA PRO A 358 19.77 19.69 12.92
C PRO A 358 19.76 20.60 14.16
N ALA A 359 19.53 19.97 15.32
CA ALA A 359 19.66 20.55 16.65
C ALA A 359 21.01 20.22 17.33
N THR A 360 21.88 19.51 16.61
CA THR A 360 23.14 18.95 17.14
C THR A 360 24.38 19.48 16.41
N LEU A 361 24.34 20.74 16.00
CA LEU A 361 25.52 21.39 15.42
C LEU A 361 26.51 21.83 16.52
N GLY A 362 27.75 22.10 16.10
CA GLY A 362 28.83 22.59 16.98
C GLY A 362 29.60 21.49 17.72
N SER A 363 30.68 21.89 18.41
CA SER A 363 31.52 20.98 19.19
C SER A 363 30.82 20.43 20.44
N GLY A 364 29.73 21.07 20.88
CA GLY A 364 28.93 20.69 22.05
C GLY A 364 27.63 19.94 21.73
N GLY A 365 27.28 19.75 20.45
CA GLY A 365 26.11 18.97 20.04
C GLY A 365 24.75 19.56 20.43
N ASN A 366 24.68 20.84 20.79
CA ASN A 366 23.46 21.52 21.26
C ASN A 366 23.10 22.76 20.43
N GLU A 367 23.82 23.03 19.33
CA GLU A 367 23.53 24.20 18.50
C GLU A 367 22.46 23.88 17.46
N HIS A 368 21.46 24.75 17.39
CA HIS A 368 20.44 24.73 16.36
C HIS A 368 20.88 25.53 15.15
N ALA A 369 20.57 25.00 13.96
CA ALA A 369 20.79 25.72 12.71
C ALA A 369 19.73 26.81 12.49
N LEU A 370 20.18 28.01 12.13
CA LEU A 370 19.37 29.02 11.47
C LEU A 370 19.91 29.16 10.04
N LEU A 371 19.13 28.68 9.08
CA LEU A 371 19.46 28.73 7.66
C LEU A 371 18.58 29.76 6.97
N PHE A 372 19.19 30.64 6.20
CA PHE A 372 18.51 31.56 5.30
C PHE A 372 19.11 31.40 3.90
N GLY A 373 18.27 31.33 2.88
CA GLY A 373 18.76 31.18 1.52
C GLY A 373 17.67 30.96 0.48
N ASP A 374 18.06 31.08 -0.78
CA ASP A 374 17.22 30.68 -1.91
C ASP A 374 17.30 29.17 -2.13
N TRP A 375 16.25 28.46 -1.74
CA TRP A 375 16.14 27.02 -1.89
C TRP A 375 15.94 26.55 -3.32
N SER A 376 15.61 27.47 -4.26
CA SER A 376 15.51 27.16 -5.69
C SER A 376 16.85 26.74 -6.31
N ASP A 377 17.96 27.12 -5.68
CA ASP A 377 19.32 26.76 -6.06
C ASP A 377 19.77 25.40 -5.52
N VAL A 378 18.95 24.75 -4.68
CA VAL A 378 19.13 23.34 -4.32
C VAL A 378 18.54 22.46 -5.42
N LEU A 379 19.36 21.56 -5.94
CA LEU A 379 19.01 20.54 -6.92
C LEU A 379 19.01 19.18 -6.24
N ILE A 380 17.88 18.49 -6.29
CA ILE A 380 17.79 17.07 -5.97
C ILE A 380 17.73 16.30 -7.27
N GLY A 381 18.78 15.53 -7.54
CA GLY A 381 18.82 14.62 -8.69
C GLY A 381 18.31 13.24 -8.29
N SER A 382 17.42 12.65 -9.07
CA SER A 382 17.04 11.24 -8.95
C SER A 382 17.40 10.44 -10.21
N TRP A 383 17.93 9.25 -9.99
CA TRP A 383 18.24 8.29 -11.05
C TRP A 383 17.23 7.15 -11.01
N GLY A 384 16.53 6.95 -12.13
CA GLY A 384 15.55 5.88 -12.26
C GLY A 384 14.31 6.07 -11.40
N VAL A 385 13.69 4.95 -11.04
CA VAL A 385 12.43 4.86 -10.31
C VAL A 385 12.68 4.21 -8.95
N LEU A 386 11.80 4.46 -7.99
CA LEU A 386 11.77 3.72 -6.73
C LEU A 386 11.64 2.21 -7.01
N ASP A 387 12.65 1.43 -6.64
CA ASP A 387 12.64 -0.03 -6.77
C ASP A 387 12.11 -0.65 -5.48
N ILE A 388 11.07 -1.49 -5.58
CA ILE A 388 10.42 -2.17 -4.46
C ILE A 388 10.56 -3.68 -4.68
N LEU A 389 11.34 -4.33 -3.81
CA LEU A 389 11.59 -5.77 -3.88
C LEU A 389 11.09 -6.46 -2.60
N ALA A 390 10.21 -7.45 -2.77
CA ALA A 390 9.74 -8.31 -1.69
C ALA A 390 10.55 -9.62 -1.66
N ASN A 391 11.04 -10.00 -0.47
CA ASN A 391 11.77 -11.24 -0.25
C ASN A 391 11.20 -12.01 0.96
N PRO A 392 10.56 -13.18 0.75
CA PRO A 392 10.08 -14.05 1.83
C PRO A 392 11.12 -15.09 2.30
N TYR A 393 12.28 -15.20 1.63
CA TYR A 393 13.27 -16.26 1.85
C TYR A 393 14.49 -15.82 2.67
N ALA A 394 14.55 -14.56 3.09
CA ALA A 394 15.67 -14.05 3.87
C ALA A 394 15.76 -14.74 5.25
N THR A 395 16.99 -14.98 5.71
CA THR A 395 17.27 -15.53 7.04
C THR A 395 16.58 -14.69 8.14
N GLY A 396 15.90 -15.35 9.06
CA GLY A 396 15.11 -14.70 10.12
C GLY A 396 13.72 -14.18 9.71
N ALA A 397 13.47 -13.94 8.41
CA ALA A 397 12.14 -13.64 7.89
C ALA A 397 11.36 -14.92 7.57
N TYR A 398 12.03 -15.89 6.93
CA TYR A 398 11.47 -17.21 6.62
C TYR A 398 11.03 -17.97 7.87
N GLU A 399 11.87 -17.98 8.91
CA GLU A 399 11.59 -18.63 10.21
C GLU A 399 10.36 -18.03 10.93
N LYS A 400 10.08 -16.75 10.69
CA LYS A 400 9.01 -15.99 11.36
C LYS A 400 7.78 -15.78 10.48
N GLY A 401 7.77 -16.31 9.25
CA GLY A 401 6.68 -16.09 8.28
C GLY A 401 6.50 -14.60 7.90
N LEU A 402 7.58 -13.83 7.92
CA LEU A 402 7.61 -12.42 7.54
C LEU A 402 8.03 -12.27 6.07
N ILE A 403 7.47 -11.27 5.40
CA ILE A 403 7.86 -10.82 4.07
C ILE A 403 8.62 -9.51 4.26
N LEU A 404 9.91 -9.48 3.90
CA LEU A 404 10.69 -8.25 3.90
C LEU A 404 10.45 -7.53 2.58
N VAL A 405 10.01 -6.27 2.61
CA VAL A 405 10.01 -5.41 1.43
C VAL A 405 11.09 -4.34 1.59
N ARG A 406 11.90 -4.22 0.55
CA ARG A 406 13.00 -3.28 0.43
C ARG A 406 12.63 -2.25 -0.62
N ALA A 407 12.68 -0.98 -0.26
CA ALA A 407 12.52 0.15 -1.16
C ALA A 407 13.86 0.86 -1.33
N MET A 408 14.32 1.04 -2.58
CA MET A 408 15.60 1.69 -2.91
C MET A 408 15.38 2.86 -3.87
N LEU A 409 16.02 3.98 -3.57
CA LEU A 409 16.03 5.16 -4.42
C LEU A 409 17.47 5.61 -4.64
N HIS A 410 17.79 5.94 -5.89
CA HIS A 410 19.06 6.57 -6.25
C HIS A 410 18.88 8.08 -6.32
N CYS A 411 19.58 8.82 -5.47
CA CYS A 411 19.46 10.27 -5.39
C CYS A 411 20.77 10.95 -4.96
N ASP A 412 20.90 12.24 -5.27
CA ASP A 412 22.02 13.08 -4.88
C ASP A 412 21.54 14.53 -4.79
N VAL A 413 22.30 15.34 -4.06
CA VAL A 413 21.97 16.75 -3.82
C VAL A 413 23.15 17.60 -4.26
N ALA A 414 22.85 18.65 -5.01
CA ALA A 414 23.83 19.63 -5.43
C ALA A 414 23.28 21.04 -5.28
N ILE A 415 24.18 21.99 -5.03
CA ILE A 415 23.83 23.41 -4.83
C ILE A 415 24.46 24.20 -5.96
N ARG A 416 23.67 25.03 -6.65
CA ARG A 416 24.15 25.85 -7.76
C ARG A 416 25.10 26.96 -7.30
N HIS A 417 24.67 27.68 -6.27
CA HIS A 417 25.42 28.78 -5.69
C HIS A 417 25.41 28.64 -4.16
N ALA A 418 26.56 28.31 -3.58
CA ALA A 418 26.68 28.21 -2.13
C ALA A 418 26.55 29.58 -1.45
N GLU A 419 26.93 30.65 -2.16
CA GLU A 419 26.85 32.05 -1.71
C GLU A 419 25.41 32.51 -1.45
N SER A 420 24.42 31.85 -2.06
CA SER A 420 22.98 32.12 -1.86
C SER A 420 22.44 31.59 -0.52
N PHE A 421 23.28 31.04 0.35
CA PHE A 421 22.92 30.51 1.66
C PHE A 421 23.79 31.09 2.77
N VAL A 422 23.14 31.39 3.89
CA VAL A 422 23.77 31.89 5.11
C VAL A 422 23.39 31.02 6.30
N LEU A 423 24.38 30.62 7.08
CA LEU A 423 24.23 29.76 8.26
C LEU A 423 24.60 30.50 9.54
N GLY A 424 23.70 30.42 10.52
CA GLY A 424 23.95 30.73 11.93
C GLY A 424 23.82 29.50 12.80
N ARG A 425 24.60 29.46 13.88
CA ARG A 425 24.53 28.40 14.89
C ARG A 425 24.40 29.02 16.27
N LEU A 426 23.35 28.65 17.00
CA LEU A 426 23.10 29.10 18.35
C LEU A 426 22.71 27.92 19.23
N ALA A 427 23.34 27.80 20.40
CA ALA A 427 22.90 26.91 21.45
C ALA A 427 21.65 27.49 22.12
N VAL A 428 20.52 26.79 22.03
CA VAL A 428 19.29 27.19 22.72
C VAL A 428 19.05 26.19 23.84
N GLY A 429 18.97 26.69 25.08
CA GLY A 429 18.61 25.84 26.23
C GLY A 429 17.21 25.25 26.05
N ALA A 430 17.05 23.97 26.39
CA ALA A 430 15.77 23.26 26.35
C ALA A 430 14.71 23.95 27.22
#